data_AF-A0A662VXI8-F1
#
_entry.id   AF-A0A662VXI8-F1
#
_cell.length_a   1.000
_cell.length_b   1.000
_cell.length_c   1.000
_cell.angle_alpha   90.00
_cell.angle_beta   90.00
_cell.angle_gamma   90.00
#
_symmetry.space_group_name_H-M   'P 1'
#
loop_
_entity.id
_entity.type
_entity.pdbx_description
1 polymer ?
#
loop_
_entity_poly.entity_id
_entity_poly.type
_entity_poly.pdbx_seq_one_letter_code
_entity_poly.pdbx_strand_id
1 'polypeptide(L)'
;MIDFDCINELKNEDAEMLSASIKEWAEREVYPYRHEINDNREIVENAMKKLFVDVGMQKLVVPESLGGANVGYEELPAVLLHTFKEIGKADAGIGFVLASTLAAAISALGNEAFDFVAEKLCRDFSIVSIVLPQFGGSDFMGMRLVKAIEREGRIKLEGYARPLSSGVDADVFAVFCNYNGISAAFVDGSEVGRESGDAWMRLKTYLNLCLSSLCVGFALDSYRIVKDWSERRFIRGKQHAALEIAERFYASKQSCSLYLRQNA
;
A
#
# COMPACT_ATOMS: atom_id res chain seq x y z
N MET A 1 4.32 -15.41 -17.29
CA MET A 1 4.56 -14.47 -16.17
C MET A 1 6.04 -14.21 -16.14
N ILE A 2 6.49 -12.96 -16.14
CA ILE A 2 7.91 -12.65 -15.93
C ILE A 2 8.22 -13.05 -14.49
N ASP A 3 9.11 -14.03 -14.33
CA ASP A 3 9.51 -14.57 -13.04
C ASP A 3 10.80 -13.88 -12.63
N PHE A 4 10.74 -13.05 -11.60
CA PHE A 4 11.92 -12.38 -11.06
C PHE A 4 12.53 -13.31 -10.02
N ASP A 5 13.68 -13.91 -10.32
CA ASP A 5 14.32 -14.90 -9.46
C ASP A 5 14.56 -14.40 -8.02
N CYS A 6 14.78 -13.09 -7.82
CA CYS A 6 14.91 -12.47 -6.49
C CYS A 6 13.59 -12.38 -5.70
N ILE A 7 12.42 -12.42 -6.36
CA ILE A 7 11.11 -12.48 -5.70
C ILE A 7 10.79 -13.93 -5.31
N ASN A 8 11.31 -14.92 -6.05
CA ASN A 8 11.17 -16.34 -5.71
C ASN A 8 11.92 -16.75 -4.45
N GLU A 9 12.94 -15.99 -4.04
CA GLU A 9 13.62 -16.17 -2.75
C GLU A 9 12.76 -15.70 -1.56
N LEU A 10 11.70 -14.93 -1.82
CA LEU A 10 10.71 -14.46 -0.84
C LEU A 10 9.41 -15.28 -0.93
N LYS A 11 9.50 -16.59 -1.16
CA LYS A 11 8.34 -17.49 -1.08
C LYS A 11 7.92 -17.67 0.38
N ASN A 12 6.66 -17.43 0.65
CA ASN A 12 6.06 -17.54 1.96
C ASN A 12 4.61 -17.99 1.78
N GLU A 13 4.21 -19.07 2.45
CA GLU A 13 2.90 -19.71 2.27
C GLU A 13 1.76 -18.77 2.69
N ASP A 14 1.93 -18.03 3.80
CA ASP A 14 0.95 -17.05 4.26
C ASP A 14 0.77 -15.91 3.23
N ALA A 15 1.87 -15.48 2.62
CA ALA A 15 1.87 -14.47 1.57
C ALA A 15 1.11 -14.96 0.32
N GLU A 16 1.24 -16.24 -0.05
CA GLU A 16 0.51 -16.84 -1.17
C GLU A 16 -1.00 -16.94 -0.86
N MET A 17 -1.36 -17.40 0.33
CA MET A 17 -2.75 -17.49 0.78
C MET A 17 -3.42 -16.12 0.83
N LEU A 18 -2.79 -15.13 1.48
CA LEU A 18 -3.29 -13.75 1.53
C LEU A 18 -3.42 -13.15 0.13
N SER A 19 -2.45 -13.40 -0.75
CA SER A 19 -2.50 -12.91 -2.13
C SER A 19 -3.67 -13.51 -2.92
N ALA A 20 -4.05 -14.76 -2.65
CA ALA A 20 -5.24 -15.37 -3.25
C ALA A 20 -6.52 -14.67 -2.79
N SER A 21 -6.67 -14.43 -1.48
CA SER A 21 -7.80 -13.68 -0.92
C SER A 21 -7.88 -12.24 -1.46
N ILE A 22 -6.74 -11.57 -1.64
CA ILE A 22 -6.67 -10.22 -2.22
C ILE A 22 -7.09 -10.21 -3.69
N LYS A 23 -6.74 -11.24 -4.47
CA LYS A 23 -7.21 -11.34 -5.86
C LYS A 23 -8.72 -11.48 -5.92
N GLU A 24 -9.29 -12.31 -5.06
CA GLU A 24 -10.75 -12.46 -4.96
C GLU A 24 -11.42 -11.14 -4.51
N TRP A 25 -10.84 -10.45 -3.53
CA TRP A 25 -11.28 -9.11 -3.15
C TRP A 25 -11.25 -8.14 -4.33
N ALA A 26 -10.17 -8.11 -5.10
CA ALA A 26 -10.05 -7.23 -6.26
C ALA A 26 -11.12 -7.51 -7.32
N GLU A 27 -11.39 -8.79 -7.61
CA GLU A 27 -12.41 -9.21 -8.58
C GLU A 27 -13.83 -8.85 -8.17
N ARG A 28 -14.13 -8.87 -6.87
CA ARG A 28 -15.49 -8.64 -6.34
C ARG A 28 -15.75 -7.19 -5.96
N GLU A 29 -14.78 -6.54 -5.34
CA GLU A 29 -14.99 -5.26 -4.63
C GLU A 29 -14.38 -4.07 -5.38
N VAL A 30 -13.45 -4.29 -6.31
CA VAL A 30 -12.72 -3.20 -6.98
C VAL A 30 -12.97 -3.17 -8.48
N TYR A 31 -12.67 -4.24 -9.21
CA TYR A 31 -12.75 -4.23 -10.67
C TYR A 31 -14.14 -3.89 -11.23
N PRO A 32 -15.27 -4.35 -10.65
CA PRO A 32 -16.60 -3.96 -11.12
C PRO A 32 -16.86 -2.45 -11.03
N TYR A 33 -16.25 -1.77 -10.05
CA TYR A 33 -16.53 -0.37 -9.71
C TYR A 33 -15.37 0.59 -10.00
N ARG A 34 -14.30 0.12 -10.66
CA ARG A 34 -13.06 0.88 -10.87
C ARG A 34 -13.24 2.25 -11.52
N HIS A 35 -14.28 2.45 -12.31
CA HIS A 35 -14.56 3.71 -13.00
C HIS A 35 -15.15 4.78 -12.06
N GLU A 36 -15.71 4.39 -10.91
CA GLU A 36 -16.37 5.27 -9.95
C GLU A 36 -15.75 5.23 -8.54
N ILE A 37 -14.84 4.28 -8.27
CA ILE A 37 -14.21 4.09 -6.96
C ILE A 37 -13.51 5.34 -6.43
N ASN A 38 -13.01 6.22 -7.31
CA ASN A 38 -12.34 7.46 -6.92
C ASN A 38 -13.31 8.60 -6.54
N ASP A 39 -14.56 8.51 -7.00
CA ASP A 39 -15.55 9.57 -6.92
C ASP A 39 -16.72 9.21 -5.99
N ASN A 40 -16.88 7.94 -5.63
CA ASN A 40 -17.91 7.44 -4.73
C ASN A 40 -17.31 6.93 -3.41
N ARG A 41 -17.52 7.70 -2.34
CA ARG A 41 -17.02 7.41 -0.98
C ARG A 41 -17.51 6.05 -0.45
N GLU A 42 -18.76 5.69 -0.68
CA GLU A 42 -19.34 4.46 -0.13
C GLU A 42 -18.70 3.22 -0.75
N ILE A 43 -18.47 3.26 -2.07
CA ILE A 43 -17.84 2.16 -2.82
C ILE A 43 -16.41 1.94 -2.33
N VAL A 44 -15.60 3.00 -2.27
CA VAL A 44 -14.21 2.87 -1.81
C VAL A 44 -14.13 2.45 -0.35
N GLU A 45 -15.02 2.98 0.51
CA GLU A 45 -15.05 2.60 1.93
C GLU A 45 -15.44 1.13 2.12
N ASN A 46 -16.41 0.62 1.37
CA ASN A 46 -16.76 -0.80 1.39
C ASN A 46 -15.61 -1.68 0.90
N ALA A 47 -14.96 -1.30 -0.20
CA ALA A 47 -13.78 -2.02 -0.69
C ALA A 47 -12.64 -2.02 0.34
N MET A 48 -12.37 -0.89 0.99
CA MET A 48 -11.39 -0.78 2.07
C MET A 48 -11.76 -1.66 3.27
N LYS A 49 -13.00 -1.62 3.76
CA LYS A 49 -13.46 -2.49 4.87
C LYS A 49 -13.25 -3.97 4.57
N LYS A 50 -13.60 -4.41 3.35
CA LYS A 50 -13.39 -5.81 2.91
C LYS A 50 -11.91 -6.20 2.92
N LEU A 51 -11.02 -5.33 2.45
CA LEU A 51 -9.59 -5.61 2.46
C LEU A 51 -8.96 -5.53 3.86
N PHE A 52 -9.30 -4.48 4.60
CA PHE A 52 -8.63 -4.14 5.86
C PHE A 52 -9.11 -5.07 6.98
N VAL A 53 -10.42 -5.34 7.05
CA VAL A 53 -11.06 -6.09 8.13
C VAL A 53 -11.32 -7.54 7.73
N ASP A 54 -12.05 -7.78 6.63
CA ASP A 54 -12.52 -9.13 6.29
C ASP A 54 -11.37 -10.03 5.79
N VAL A 55 -10.50 -9.50 4.92
CA VAL A 55 -9.23 -10.17 4.55
C VAL A 55 -8.20 -10.08 5.69
N GLY A 56 -8.34 -9.10 6.59
CA GLY A 56 -7.53 -8.97 7.81
C GLY A 56 -6.24 -8.16 7.65
N MET A 57 -6.07 -7.45 6.53
CA MET A 57 -4.82 -6.75 6.23
C MET A 57 -4.45 -5.67 7.25
N GLN A 58 -5.40 -5.02 7.93
CA GLN A 58 -5.06 -3.97 8.90
C GLN A 58 -4.47 -4.54 10.21
N LYS A 59 -4.59 -5.86 10.45
CA LYS A 59 -4.15 -6.54 11.69
C LYS A 59 -2.98 -7.50 11.45
N LEU A 60 -2.22 -7.31 10.38
CA LEU A 60 -1.13 -8.22 10.00
C LEU A 60 -0.13 -8.47 11.13
N VAL A 61 0.33 -7.41 11.80
CA VAL A 61 1.33 -7.50 12.88
C VAL A 61 0.73 -7.56 14.28
N VAL A 62 -0.60 -7.57 14.37
CA VAL A 62 -1.29 -7.65 15.66
C VAL A 62 -1.21 -9.11 16.16
N PRO A 63 -0.94 -9.35 17.46
CA PRO A 63 -0.91 -10.70 18.02
C PRO A 63 -2.21 -11.48 17.82
N GLU A 64 -2.11 -12.80 17.66
CA GLU A 64 -3.27 -13.70 17.52
C GLU A 64 -4.22 -13.62 18.72
N SER A 65 -3.71 -13.37 19.92
CA SER A 65 -4.50 -13.20 21.14
C SER A 65 -5.48 -12.03 21.08
N LEU A 66 -5.22 -11.05 20.20
CA LEU A 66 -6.09 -9.91 19.92
C LEU A 66 -6.84 -10.07 18.57
N GLY A 67 -6.75 -11.25 17.96
CA GLY A 67 -7.39 -11.57 16.68
C GLY A 67 -6.67 -11.00 15.46
N GLY A 68 -5.35 -10.77 15.55
CA GLY A 68 -4.48 -10.44 14.41
C GLY A 68 -3.77 -11.67 13.82
N ALA A 69 -2.92 -11.43 12.83
CA ALA A 69 -2.20 -12.50 12.11
C ALA A 69 -0.78 -12.77 12.63
N ASN A 70 -0.27 -11.94 13.56
CA ASN A 70 1.04 -12.07 14.19
C ASN A 70 2.20 -12.30 13.19
N VAL A 71 2.16 -11.66 12.03
CA VAL A 71 3.22 -11.75 11.02
C VAL A 71 4.49 -11.12 11.59
N GLY A 72 5.54 -11.93 11.72
CA GLY A 72 6.82 -11.54 12.29
C GLY A 72 7.68 -10.70 11.36
N TYR A 73 8.76 -10.13 11.91
CA TYR A 73 9.68 -9.27 11.16
C TYR A 73 10.39 -9.99 10.00
N GLU A 74 10.57 -11.31 10.09
CA GLU A 74 11.24 -12.10 9.06
C GLU A 74 10.34 -12.34 7.85
N GLU A 75 9.04 -12.58 8.08
CA GLU A 75 8.04 -12.84 7.04
C GLU A 75 7.49 -11.54 6.42
N LEU A 76 7.46 -10.45 7.19
CA LEU A 76 6.89 -9.16 6.80
C LEU A 76 7.31 -8.68 5.40
N PRO A 77 8.60 -8.66 5.01
CA PRO A 77 9.01 -8.21 3.68
C PRO A 77 8.36 -9.03 2.56
N ALA A 78 8.29 -10.35 2.70
CA ALA A 78 7.67 -11.23 1.71
C ALA A 78 6.15 -10.99 1.66
N VAL A 79 5.48 -11.00 2.83
CA VAL A 79 4.03 -10.78 2.93
C VAL A 79 3.65 -9.44 2.34
N LEU A 80 4.33 -8.35 2.71
CA LEU A 80 4.04 -7.01 2.19
C LEU A 80 4.28 -6.93 0.69
N LEU A 81 5.38 -7.47 0.18
CA LEU A 81 5.68 -7.44 -1.26
C LEU A 81 4.57 -8.12 -2.08
N HIS A 82 4.19 -9.35 -1.70
CA HIS A 82 3.20 -10.13 -2.47
C HIS A 82 1.80 -9.54 -2.36
N THR A 83 1.38 -9.14 -1.15
CA THR A 83 0.05 -8.58 -0.93
C THR A 83 -0.10 -7.21 -1.60
N PHE A 84 0.84 -6.28 -1.41
CA PHE A 84 0.77 -4.95 -2.03
C PHE A 84 0.91 -4.97 -3.54
N LYS A 85 1.62 -5.96 -4.10
CA LYS A 85 1.64 -6.18 -5.54
C LYS A 85 0.24 -6.48 -6.08
N GLU A 86 -0.53 -7.35 -5.42
CA GLU A 86 -1.89 -7.66 -5.86
C GLU A 86 -2.87 -6.52 -5.57
N ILE A 87 -2.75 -5.85 -4.42
CA ILE A 87 -3.56 -4.65 -4.10
C ILE A 87 -3.29 -3.53 -5.09
N GLY A 88 -2.04 -3.24 -5.41
CA GLY A 88 -1.65 -2.16 -6.33
C GLY A 88 -2.14 -2.41 -7.77
N LYS A 89 -2.30 -3.67 -8.20
CA LYS A 89 -2.95 -4.00 -9.48
C LYS A 89 -4.44 -3.67 -9.45
N ALA A 90 -5.08 -3.74 -8.28
CA ALA A 90 -6.50 -3.49 -8.08
C ALA A 90 -6.79 -2.00 -7.90
N ASP A 91 -6.20 -1.36 -6.90
CA ASP A 91 -6.29 0.07 -6.68
C ASP A 91 -5.10 0.58 -5.84
N ALA A 92 -4.29 1.46 -6.45
CA ALA A 92 -3.11 2.01 -5.80
C ALA A 92 -3.46 3.01 -4.67
N GLY A 93 -4.63 3.66 -4.72
CA GLY A 93 -5.09 4.59 -3.69
C GLY A 93 -5.47 3.86 -2.40
N ILE A 94 -6.29 2.81 -2.50
CA ILE A 94 -6.60 1.90 -1.39
C ILE A 94 -5.32 1.30 -0.82
N GLY A 95 -4.42 0.83 -1.69
CA GLY A 95 -3.10 0.34 -1.29
C GLY A 95 -2.32 1.39 -0.49
N PHE A 96 -2.29 2.64 -0.93
CA PHE A 96 -1.58 3.70 -0.21
C PHE A 96 -2.16 3.97 1.19
N VAL A 97 -3.48 3.96 1.34
CA VAL A 97 -4.14 4.10 2.66
C VAL A 97 -3.78 2.95 3.59
N LEU A 98 -3.75 1.71 3.07
CA LEU A 98 -3.34 0.54 3.84
C LEU A 98 -1.85 0.60 4.20
N ALA A 99 -0.99 1.07 3.28
CA ALA A 99 0.44 1.25 3.53
C ALA A 99 0.68 2.20 4.71
N SER A 100 -0.01 3.34 4.75
CA SER A 100 0.07 4.28 5.88
C SER A 100 -0.34 3.62 7.19
N THR A 101 -1.41 2.82 7.17
CA THR A 101 -1.91 2.07 8.34
C THR A 101 -0.91 1.04 8.85
N LEU A 102 -0.38 0.22 7.95
CA LEU A 102 0.59 -0.80 8.31
C LEU A 102 1.95 -0.22 8.72
N ALA A 103 2.44 0.80 8.03
CA ALA A 103 3.70 1.45 8.41
C ALA A 103 3.60 2.06 9.82
N ALA A 104 2.48 2.69 10.15
CA ALA A 104 2.21 3.21 11.49
C ALA A 104 2.20 2.09 12.54
N ALA A 105 1.46 1.00 12.31
CA ALA A 105 1.43 -0.15 13.22
C ALA A 105 2.82 -0.81 13.41
N ILE A 106 3.52 -1.07 12.30
CA ILE A 106 4.86 -1.69 12.30
C ILE A 106 5.88 -0.82 13.04
N SER A 107 5.83 0.51 12.85
CA SER A 107 6.74 1.42 13.55
C SER A 107 6.45 1.56 15.05
N ALA A 108 5.22 1.26 15.48
CA ALA A 108 4.86 1.26 16.89
C ALA A 108 5.28 -0.03 17.61
N LEU A 109 5.48 -1.15 16.89
CA LEU A 109 5.79 -2.47 17.47
C LEU A 109 6.88 -2.41 18.55
N GLY A 110 6.61 -3.07 19.68
CA GLY A 110 7.52 -3.14 20.82
C GLY A 110 7.53 -1.89 21.71
N ASN A 111 6.73 -0.86 21.41
CA ASN A 111 6.60 0.35 22.20
C ASN A 111 5.18 0.49 22.78
N GLU A 112 5.00 1.31 23.83
CA GLU A 112 3.71 1.56 24.48
C GLU A 112 2.62 2.06 23.52
N ALA A 113 3.02 2.78 22.46
CA ALA A 113 2.10 3.24 21.42
C ALA A 113 1.45 2.09 20.62
N PHE A 114 2.07 0.91 20.59
CA PHE A 114 1.53 -0.23 19.86
C PHE A 114 0.20 -0.69 20.44
N ASP A 115 0.06 -0.71 21.77
CA ASP A 115 -1.17 -1.17 22.42
C ASP A 115 -2.36 -0.28 22.02
N PHE A 116 -2.15 1.03 21.98
CA PHE A 116 -3.15 2.00 21.49
C PHE A 116 -3.49 1.76 20.01
N VAL A 117 -2.49 1.58 19.15
CA VAL A 117 -2.72 1.35 17.71
C VAL A 117 -3.42 0.01 17.49
N ALA A 118 -2.98 -1.05 18.17
CA ALA A 118 -3.58 -2.38 18.09
C ALA A 118 -5.03 -2.36 18.57
N GLU A 119 -5.35 -1.67 19.68
CA GLU A 119 -6.72 -1.50 20.16
C GLU A 119 -7.60 -0.88 19.06
N LYS A 120 -7.14 0.20 18.41
CA LYS A 120 -7.86 0.85 17.31
C LYS A 120 -8.11 -0.09 16.14
N LEU A 121 -7.07 -0.77 15.67
CA LEU A 121 -7.13 -1.70 14.54
C LEU A 121 -7.97 -2.94 14.84
N CYS A 122 -8.11 -3.34 16.11
CA CYS A 122 -8.92 -4.49 16.51
C CYS A 122 -10.39 -4.16 16.71
N ARG A 123 -10.70 -2.91 17.08
CA ARG A 123 -12.07 -2.50 17.39
C ARG A 123 -12.94 -2.41 16.14
N ASP A 124 -12.47 -1.69 15.12
CA ASP A 124 -13.24 -1.39 13.92
C ASP A 124 -12.32 -1.20 12.69
N PHE A 125 -12.93 -1.06 11.51
CA PHE A 125 -12.25 -0.50 10.33
C PHE A 125 -11.60 0.83 10.71
N SER A 126 -10.30 0.94 10.48
CA SER A 126 -9.51 2.10 10.91
C SER A 126 -8.59 2.59 9.82
N ILE A 127 -8.53 3.91 9.67
CA ILE A 127 -7.61 4.59 8.76
C ILE A 127 -6.57 5.34 9.58
N VAL A 128 -5.28 5.02 9.37
CA VAL A 128 -4.19 5.78 9.99
C VAL A 128 -3.59 6.74 8.98
N SER A 129 -3.41 7.98 9.39
CA SER A 129 -2.75 9.00 8.60
C SER A 129 -1.41 9.41 9.21
N ILE A 130 -0.36 9.44 8.39
CA ILE A 130 0.97 9.87 8.84
C ILE A 130 1.13 11.37 8.60
N VAL A 131 1.56 12.11 9.62
CA VAL A 131 1.97 13.52 9.51
C VAL A 131 3.50 13.57 9.48
N LEU A 132 4.03 13.83 8.30
CA LEU A 132 5.47 13.97 8.06
C LEU A 132 5.98 15.35 8.51
N PRO A 133 7.29 15.48 8.78
CA PRO A 133 7.93 16.77 8.98
C PRO A 133 7.67 17.71 7.79
N GLN A 134 7.44 18.99 8.06
CA GLN A 134 7.12 19.98 7.03
C GLN A 134 8.35 20.72 6.52
N PHE A 135 8.29 21.20 5.28
CA PHE A 135 9.31 22.11 4.77
C PHE A 135 9.37 23.41 5.60
N GLY A 136 10.58 23.92 5.83
CA GLY A 136 10.80 25.20 6.51
C GLY A 136 11.14 25.06 7.99
N GLY A 137 12.30 24.47 8.29
CA GLY A 137 12.87 24.38 9.64
C GLY A 137 14.29 23.83 9.62
N SER A 138 14.83 23.50 10.79
CA SER A 138 16.12 22.81 10.92
C SER A 138 16.07 21.70 11.97
N ASP A 139 14.87 21.23 12.30
CA ASP A 139 14.64 20.25 13.37
C ASP A 139 15.03 18.84 12.94
N PHE A 140 14.72 18.48 11.68
CA PHE A 140 15.05 17.18 11.10
C PHE A 140 15.38 17.31 9.62
N MET A 141 16.66 17.16 9.26
CA MET A 141 17.12 17.23 7.86
C MET A 141 16.64 18.49 7.10
N GLY A 142 16.57 19.64 7.77
CA GLY A 142 16.05 20.89 7.17
C GLY A 142 14.51 21.00 7.13
N MET A 143 13.82 20.09 7.81
CA MET A 143 12.36 20.09 7.99
C MET A 143 12.00 20.50 9.42
N ARG A 144 10.76 20.97 9.58
CA ARG A 144 10.13 21.36 10.84
C ARG A 144 9.31 20.21 11.38
N LEU A 145 9.48 19.90 12.66
CA LEU A 145 8.67 18.90 13.37
C LEU A 145 7.45 19.56 14.02
N VAL A 146 6.40 18.78 14.26
CA VAL A 146 5.30 19.22 15.13
C VAL A 146 5.83 19.41 16.54
N LYS A 147 5.44 20.50 17.21
CA LYS A 147 5.94 20.80 18.55
C LYS A 147 5.19 19.98 19.59
N ALA A 148 5.91 19.19 20.38
CA ALA A 148 5.35 18.54 21.56
C ALA A 148 5.55 19.44 22.80
N ILE A 149 4.47 19.73 23.51
CA ILE A 149 4.46 20.59 24.69
C ILE A 149 3.85 19.80 25.84
N GLU A 150 4.68 19.43 26.81
CA GLU A 150 4.23 18.74 28.01
C GLU A 150 3.62 19.73 29.01
N ARG A 151 2.40 19.44 29.48
CA ARG A 151 1.68 20.20 30.51
C ARG A 151 0.85 19.24 31.36
N GLU A 152 1.03 19.29 32.67
CA GLU A 152 0.20 18.55 33.64
C GLU A 152 0.11 17.03 33.34
N GLY A 153 1.22 16.42 32.91
CA GLY A 153 1.28 15.00 32.56
C GLY A 153 0.62 14.64 31.23
N ARG A 154 0.26 15.63 30.40
CA ARG A 154 -0.25 15.44 29.04
C ARG A 154 0.68 16.10 28.03
N ILE A 155 0.74 15.54 26.83
CA ILE A 155 1.51 16.11 25.72
C ILE A 155 0.53 16.74 24.74
N LYS A 156 0.61 18.07 24.58
CA LYS A 156 -0.09 18.78 23.50
C LYS A 156 0.82 18.84 22.28
N LEU A 157 0.32 18.40 21.13
CA LEU A 157 0.98 18.61 19.85
C LEU A 157 0.48 19.93 19.24
N GLU A 158 1.40 20.80 18.85
CA GLU A 158 1.10 22.12 18.28
C GLU A 158 1.93 22.37 17.03
N GLY A 159 1.25 22.69 15.94
CA GLY A 159 1.90 23.02 14.67
C GLY A 159 0.95 22.91 13.49
N TYR A 160 1.38 23.46 12.36
CA TYR A 160 0.74 23.18 11.09
C TYR A 160 1.14 21.78 10.64
N ALA A 161 0.17 20.98 10.25
CA ALA A 161 0.34 19.61 9.80
C ALA A 161 -0.42 19.42 8.48
N ARG A 162 0.22 18.75 7.52
CA ARG A 162 -0.45 18.27 6.31
C ARG A 162 -0.26 16.77 6.31
N PRO A 163 -1.32 16.00 6.60
CA PRO A 163 -1.21 14.56 6.62
C PRO A 163 -0.94 14.01 5.22
N LEU A 164 -0.20 12.91 5.15
CA LEU A 164 0.23 12.26 3.90
C LEU A 164 -0.97 11.73 3.10
N SER A 165 -1.98 11.20 3.78
CA SER A 165 -3.22 10.66 3.21
C SER A 165 -4.38 10.87 4.18
N SER A 166 -5.62 10.74 3.69
CA SER A 166 -6.82 10.53 4.52
C SER A 166 -7.06 11.52 5.67
N GLY A 167 -6.58 12.77 5.55
CA GLY A 167 -6.52 13.71 6.68
C GLY A 167 -7.81 13.83 7.49
N VAL A 168 -8.92 14.26 6.88
CA VAL A 168 -10.19 14.41 7.61
C VAL A 168 -10.90 13.10 7.93
N ASP A 169 -10.50 12.00 7.28
CA ASP A 169 -11.11 10.69 7.42
C ASP A 169 -10.30 9.74 8.33
N ALA A 170 -9.18 10.20 8.89
CA ALA A 170 -8.31 9.36 9.71
C ALA A 170 -8.90 9.11 11.11
N ASP A 171 -8.75 7.90 11.62
CA ASP A 171 -9.09 7.49 12.98
C ASP A 171 -7.90 7.61 13.93
N VAL A 172 -6.69 7.51 13.39
CA VAL A 172 -5.43 7.69 14.12
C VAL A 172 -4.48 8.55 13.30
N PHE A 173 -3.76 9.44 13.97
CA PHE A 173 -2.64 10.15 13.37
C PHE A 173 -1.32 9.68 13.96
N ALA A 174 -0.37 9.28 13.10
CA ALA A 174 1.02 9.07 13.47
C ALA A 174 1.82 10.32 13.11
N VAL A 175 2.24 11.09 14.12
CA VAL A 175 2.76 12.45 13.97
C VAL A 175 4.23 12.54 14.32
N PHE A 176 5.07 12.92 13.35
CA PHE A 176 6.45 13.26 13.62
C PHE A 176 6.54 14.55 14.43
N CYS A 177 7.12 14.46 15.62
CA CYS A 177 7.18 15.54 16.59
C CYS A 177 8.53 15.62 17.31
N ASN A 178 8.79 16.75 17.97
CA ASN A 178 10.03 17.00 18.70
C ASN A 178 9.93 16.66 20.20
N TYR A 179 9.48 15.46 20.54
CA TYR A 179 9.43 14.99 21.93
C TYR A 179 10.65 14.12 22.25
N ASN A 180 11.52 14.58 23.16
CA ASN A 180 12.78 13.89 23.52
C ASN A 180 13.68 13.55 22.30
N GLY A 181 13.73 14.46 21.33
CA GLY A 181 14.39 14.23 20.04
C GLY A 181 13.36 14.12 18.93
N ILE A 182 13.64 13.30 17.91
CA ILE A 182 12.71 13.03 16.80
C ILE A 182 11.88 11.80 17.18
N SER A 183 10.57 11.99 17.34
CA SER A 183 9.66 10.95 17.80
C SER A 183 8.40 10.88 16.93
N ALA A 184 7.70 9.75 16.97
CA ALA A 184 6.37 9.60 16.40
C ALA A 184 5.33 9.51 17.54
N ALA A 185 4.40 10.45 17.59
CA ALA A 185 3.29 10.44 18.52
C ALA A 185 2.04 9.87 17.82
N PHE A 186 1.31 8.99 18.50
CA PHE A 186 0.07 8.41 17.99
C PHE A 186 -1.11 9.07 18.70
N VAL A 187 -2.00 9.69 17.92
CA VAL A 187 -3.09 10.52 18.44
C VAL A 187 -4.42 9.99 17.94
N ASP A 188 -5.40 9.90 18.84
CA ASP A 188 -6.77 9.59 18.47
C ASP A 188 -7.32 10.69 17.56
N GLY A 189 -7.87 10.28 16.44
CA GLY A 189 -8.43 11.19 15.47
C GLY A 189 -9.47 12.16 16.06
N SER A 190 -10.27 11.72 17.03
CA SER A 190 -11.29 12.54 17.68
C SER A 190 -10.72 13.71 18.50
N GLU A 191 -9.43 13.67 18.84
CA GLU A 191 -8.73 14.72 19.58
C GLU A 191 -8.04 15.76 18.68
N VAL A 192 -8.10 15.59 17.36
CA VAL A 192 -7.41 16.45 16.40
C VAL A 192 -8.39 17.46 15.79
N GLY A 193 -8.06 18.75 15.89
CA GLY A 193 -8.76 19.80 15.15
C GLY A 193 -8.50 19.67 13.65
N ARG A 194 -9.56 19.56 12.84
CA ARG A 194 -9.48 19.29 11.40
C ARG A 194 -10.17 20.37 10.60
N GLU A 195 -9.55 20.73 9.48
CA GLU A 195 -10.14 21.59 8.47
C GLU A 195 -10.02 20.93 7.10
N SER A 196 -11.09 21.01 6.31
CA SER A 196 -11.13 20.59 4.91
C SER A 196 -11.53 21.76 4.01
N GLY A 197 -11.08 21.72 2.76
CA GLY A 197 -11.58 22.59 1.70
C GLY A 197 -11.33 21.94 0.34
N ASP A 198 -11.93 22.50 -0.72
CA ASP A 198 -11.94 21.86 -2.05
C ASP A 198 -10.94 22.48 -3.04
N ALA A 199 -10.21 23.51 -2.63
CA ALA A 199 -9.28 24.23 -3.49
C ALA A 199 -8.19 23.34 -4.13
N TRP A 200 -7.90 22.18 -3.53
CA TRP A 200 -6.91 21.21 -3.99
C TRP A 200 -7.45 20.25 -5.06
N MET A 201 -8.77 20.17 -5.31
CA MET A 201 -9.35 19.15 -6.20
C MET A 201 -8.83 19.25 -7.64
N ARG A 202 -8.72 20.46 -8.20
CA ARG A 202 -8.12 20.66 -9.52
C ARG A 202 -6.64 20.27 -9.54
N LEU A 203 -5.90 20.64 -8.49
CA LEU A 203 -4.49 20.29 -8.34
C LEU A 203 -4.32 18.76 -8.29
N LYS A 204 -5.16 18.05 -7.52
CA LYS A 204 -5.20 16.59 -7.43
C LYS A 204 -5.32 15.95 -8.81
N THR A 205 -6.30 16.39 -9.60
CA THR A 205 -6.57 15.80 -10.93
C THR A 205 -5.34 15.89 -11.83
N TYR A 206 -4.74 17.07 -11.95
CA TYR A 206 -3.56 17.24 -12.80
C TYR A 206 -2.32 16.55 -12.23
N LEU A 207 -2.11 16.59 -10.92
CA LEU A 207 -0.99 15.90 -10.28
C LEU A 207 -1.09 14.38 -10.49
N ASN A 208 -2.28 13.80 -10.33
CA ASN A 208 -2.52 12.38 -10.59
C ASN A 208 -2.24 12.02 -12.05
N LEU A 209 -2.64 12.88 -13.00
CA LEU A 209 -2.33 12.67 -14.41
C LEU A 209 -0.81 12.66 -14.66
N CYS A 210 -0.08 13.62 -14.08
CA CYS A 210 1.38 13.69 -14.19
C CYS A 210 2.06 12.46 -13.57
N LEU A 211 1.72 12.10 -12.32
CA LEU A 211 2.32 10.98 -11.60
C LEU A 211 2.01 9.64 -12.27
N SER A 212 0.78 9.44 -12.74
CA SER A 212 0.40 8.23 -13.48
C SER A 212 1.19 8.11 -14.77
N SER A 213 1.38 9.21 -15.50
CA SER A 213 2.19 9.25 -16.72
C SER A 213 3.66 8.90 -16.44
N LEU A 214 4.21 9.36 -15.30
CA LEU A 214 5.56 8.99 -14.86
C LEU A 214 5.67 7.49 -14.58
N CYS A 215 4.70 6.91 -13.87
CA CYS A 215 4.68 5.47 -13.60
C CYS A 215 4.63 4.63 -14.88
N VAL A 216 3.83 5.06 -15.88
CA VAL A 216 3.80 4.41 -17.19
C VAL A 216 5.17 4.50 -17.88
N GLY A 217 5.78 5.67 -17.90
CA GLY A 217 7.13 5.86 -18.47
C GLY A 217 8.18 4.96 -17.79
N PHE A 218 8.16 4.88 -16.46
CA PHE A 218 9.05 4.01 -15.68
C PHE A 218 8.83 2.53 -15.99
N ALA A 219 7.57 2.09 -16.11
CA ALA A 219 7.25 0.70 -16.46
C ALA A 219 7.73 0.34 -17.88
N LEU A 220 7.57 1.26 -18.84
CA LEU A 220 8.06 1.09 -20.20
C LEU A 220 9.59 0.99 -20.26
N ASP A 221 10.31 1.83 -19.52
CA ASP A 221 11.78 1.78 -19.49
C ASP A 221 12.30 0.54 -18.77
N SER A 222 11.66 0.15 -17.65
CA SER A 222 11.96 -1.10 -16.95
C SER A 222 11.79 -2.31 -17.88
N TYR A 223 10.69 -2.36 -18.64
CA TYR A 223 10.46 -3.39 -19.65
C TYR A 223 11.54 -3.39 -20.72
N ARG A 224 11.92 -2.21 -21.24
CA ARG A 224 13.00 -2.07 -22.23
C ARG A 224 14.33 -2.62 -21.72
N ILE A 225 14.72 -2.26 -20.49
CA ILE A 225 15.97 -2.72 -19.86
C ILE A 225 15.98 -4.24 -19.69
N VAL A 226 14.88 -4.81 -19.18
CA VAL A 226 14.77 -6.27 -18.98
C VAL A 226 14.80 -7.00 -20.32
N LYS A 227 14.10 -6.47 -21.33
CA LYS A 227 14.12 -7.01 -22.69
C LYS A 227 15.54 -7.00 -23.27
N ASP A 228 16.20 -5.84 -23.27
CA ASP A 228 17.57 -5.69 -23.78
C ASP A 228 18.56 -6.62 -23.08
N TRP A 229 18.46 -6.75 -21.75
CA TRP A 229 19.27 -7.69 -20.97
C TRP A 229 19.00 -9.14 -21.40
N SER A 230 17.73 -9.54 -21.52
CA SER A 230 17.35 -10.91 -21.90
C SER A 230 17.89 -11.30 -23.28
N GLU A 231 17.80 -10.37 -24.24
CA GLU A 231 18.28 -10.60 -25.60
C GLU A 231 19.81 -10.69 -25.68
N ARG A 232 20.55 -10.03 -24.79
CA ARG A 232 22.03 -10.05 -24.83
C ARG A 232 22.65 -11.11 -23.92
N ARG A 233 21.90 -11.62 -22.95
CA ARG A 233 22.43 -12.56 -21.95
C ARG A 233 22.40 -13.99 -22.46
N PHE A 234 23.56 -14.65 -22.45
CA PHE A 234 23.67 -16.10 -22.62
C PHE A 234 23.85 -16.79 -21.27
N ILE A 235 23.05 -17.83 -21.01
CA ILE A 235 23.12 -18.67 -19.82
C ILE A 235 23.15 -20.13 -20.28
N ARG A 236 24.15 -20.90 -19.82
CA ARG A 236 24.38 -22.31 -20.23
C ARG A 236 24.36 -22.51 -21.75
N GLY A 237 24.96 -21.57 -22.49
CA GLY A 237 25.08 -21.62 -23.95
C GLY A 237 23.80 -21.31 -24.72
N LYS A 238 22.71 -20.91 -24.05
CA LYS A 238 21.48 -20.45 -24.69
C LYS A 238 21.24 -18.97 -24.41
N GLN A 239 20.73 -18.26 -25.40
CA GLN A 239 20.24 -16.89 -25.22
C GLN A 239 19.04 -16.94 -24.27
N HIS A 240 18.97 -16.04 -23.30
CA HIS A 240 17.90 -16.00 -22.32
C HIS A 240 16.63 -15.43 -22.96
N ALA A 241 15.91 -16.30 -23.69
CA ALA A 241 14.87 -15.89 -24.61
C ALA A 241 13.56 -15.53 -23.88
N ALA A 242 13.43 -14.28 -23.47
CA ALA A 242 12.11 -13.70 -23.17
C ALA A 242 11.17 -13.79 -24.39
N LEU A 243 11.73 -13.77 -25.61
CA LEU A 243 11.00 -13.93 -26.88
C LEU A 243 10.48 -15.36 -27.11
N GLU A 244 11.24 -16.43 -26.82
CA GLU A 244 10.72 -17.81 -26.95
C GLU A 244 9.54 -18.06 -26.00
N ILE A 245 9.58 -17.49 -24.78
CA ILE A 245 8.50 -17.63 -23.81
C ILE A 245 7.25 -16.87 -24.29
N ALA A 246 7.41 -15.67 -24.83
CA ALA A 246 6.30 -14.89 -25.39
C ALA A 246 5.71 -15.55 -26.65
N GLU A 247 6.54 -16.04 -27.57
CA GLU A 247 6.11 -16.75 -28.78
C GLU A 247 5.42 -18.07 -28.45
N ARG A 248 5.91 -18.85 -27.47
CA ARG A 248 5.21 -20.05 -26.97
C ARG A 248 3.88 -19.69 -26.32
N PHE A 249 3.79 -18.59 -25.59
CA PHE A 249 2.55 -18.14 -24.97
C PHE A 249 1.51 -17.73 -26.04
N TYR A 250 1.92 -17.00 -27.08
CA TYR A 250 1.06 -16.65 -28.21
C TYR A 250 0.68 -17.85 -29.09
N ALA A 251 1.61 -18.77 -29.34
CA ALA A 251 1.35 -20.02 -30.07
C ALA A 251 0.40 -20.95 -29.30
N SER A 252 0.49 -21.00 -27.98
CA SER A 252 -0.42 -21.79 -27.12
C SER A 252 -1.84 -21.24 -27.05
N LYS A 253 -2.05 -19.95 -27.38
CA LYS A 253 -3.40 -19.37 -27.54
C LYS A 253 -3.99 -19.60 -28.93
N GLN A 254 -3.17 -19.84 -29.95
CA GLN A 254 -3.64 -20.20 -31.30
C GLN A 254 -4.07 -21.67 -31.44
N SER A 255 -3.67 -22.56 -30.54
CA SER A 255 -4.06 -23.99 -30.57
C SER A 255 -5.45 -24.30 -29.97
N CYS A 256 -6.21 -23.28 -29.56
CA CYS A 256 -7.60 -23.41 -29.08
C CYS A 256 -8.67 -22.94 -30.10
N SER A 257 -8.36 -22.87 -31.39
CA SER A 257 -9.36 -22.77 -32.46
C SER A 257 -9.67 -24.18 -32.99
N LEU A 258 -10.69 -24.80 -32.37
CA LEU A 258 -11.24 -26.07 -32.83
C LEU A 258 -11.90 -25.88 -34.21
N TYR A 259 -11.49 -26.74 -35.13
CA TYR A 259 -11.95 -26.90 -36.50
C TYR A 259 -13.43 -27.35 -36.53
N LEU A 260 -14.38 -26.46 -36.86
CA LEU A 260 -15.72 -26.90 -37.30
C LEU A 260 -15.64 -27.20 -38.80
N ARG A 261 -15.45 -28.48 -39.15
CA ARG A 261 -15.67 -28.96 -40.52
C ARG A 261 -17.12 -28.70 -40.91
N GLN A 262 -17.32 -27.82 -41.90
CA GLN A 262 -18.47 -27.91 -42.78
C GLN A 262 -18.40 -29.24 -43.54
N ASN A 263 -19.51 -29.96 -43.59
CA ASN A 263 -19.79 -30.95 -44.63
C ASN A 263 -21.30 -30.93 -44.91
N ALA A 264 -21.60 -30.54 -46.15
CA ALA A 264 -22.81 -30.75 -46.97
C ALA A 264 -24.16 -30.28 -46.41
#